data_AF-A0AAT9QMW7-F1
#
_entry.id   AF-A0AAT9QMW7-F1
#
_cell.length_a   1.000
_cell.length_b   1.000
_cell.length_c   1.000
_cell.angle_alpha   90.00
_cell.angle_beta   90.00
_cell.angle_gamma   90.00
#
_symmetry.space_group_name_H-M   'P 1'
#
loop_
_entity.id
_entity.type
_entity.pdbx_description
1 polymer ?
#
loop_
_entity_poly.entity_id
_entity_poly.type
_entity_poly.pdbx_seq_one_letter_code
_entity_poly.pdbx_strand_id
1 'polypeptide(L)'
;MIMLDQTYDFFPQYIGTMGWLDTPVPELVALVWGALMIAGLVVPFCVRPLRNWTGYWVALAMLYLVPALLQTALWRGMGFIWQGRYTLPLVVVLFISVGLGLRKLRFPGGALAVRISRVFFWLIVACHTLAFAYVLRRYVVGISEIANWQTLFSSPHWQPPMGWLPLTVAYLLVTAVGALLLFRYLHPGSPLVRGSLGRDGGSRPSSGIVADAEKIENSTGQAPAPAGARSAAGPDMNASRSLRQGN
;
A
#
# COMPACT_ATOMS: atom_id res chain seq x y z
N MET A 1 23.79 -23.59 -16.47
CA MET A 1 23.69 -22.13 -16.24
C MET A 1 22.58 -21.44 -17.03
N ILE A 2 21.86 -22.11 -17.94
CA ILE A 2 20.83 -21.47 -18.79
C ILE A 2 19.64 -20.87 -18.01
N MET A 3 19.20 -21.50 -16.91
CA MET A 3 18.01 -21.03 -16.16
C MET A 3 18.24 -19.75 -15.36
N LEU A 4 19.47 -19.51 -14.86
CA LEU A 4 19.77 -18.30 -14.11
C LEU A 4 19.83 -17.07 -15.04
N ASP A 5 20.46 -17.21 -16.21
CA ASP A 5 20.60 -16.13 -17.19
C ASP A 5 19.22 -15.66 -17.70
N GLN A 6 18.27 -16.57 -17.90
CA GLN A 6 16.92 -16.24 -18.37
C GLN A 6 15.97 -15.74 -17.28
N THR A 7 16.41 -15.67 -16.02
CA THR A 7 15.55 -15.21 -14.92
C THR A 7 15.02 -13.80 -15.16
N TYR A 8 15.83 -12.94 -15.79
CA TYR A 8 15.44 -11.57 -16.13
C TYR A 8 14.36 -11.53 -17.22
N ASP A 9 14.41 -12.44 -18.19
CA ASP A 9 13.41 -12.54 -19.27
C ASP A 9 12.06 -13.08 -18.77
N PHE A 10 12.06 -13.82 -17.66
CA PHE A 10 10.85 -14.35 -17.03
C PHE A 10 10.14 -13.33 -16.14
N PHE A 11 10.84 -12.31 -15.63
CA PHE A 11 10.26 -11.36 -14.67
C PHE A 11 9.03 -10.60 -15.21
N PRO A 12 9.01 -10.06 -16.45
CA PRO A 12 7.81 -9.44 -17.00
C PRO A 12 6.62 -10.40 -17.12
N GLN A 13 6.90 -11.69 -17.33
CA GLN A 13 5.87 -12.74 -17.47
C GLN A 13 5.21 -13.07 -16.13
N TYR A 14 5.82 -12.72 -14.99
CA TYR A 14 5.19 -12.85 -13.66
C TYR A 14 4.14 -11.76 -13.42
N ILE A 15 4.25 -10.63 -14.11
CA ILE A 15 3.38 -9.48 -13.91
C ILE A 15 2.23 -9.52 -14.93
N GLY A 16 2.55 -9.65 -16.21
CA GLY A 16 1.53 -9.65 -17.24
C GLY A 16 2.11 -9.58 -18.64
N THR A 17 2.45 -10.74 -19.19
CA THR A 17 2.58 -10.92 -20.64
C THR A 17 1.50 -11.89 -21.07
N MET A 18 0.44 -11.34 -21.65
CA MET A 18 -0.84 -12.02 -21.83
C MET A 18 -0.95 -12.65 -23.23
N GLY A 19 -1.92 -13.55 -23.43
CA GLY A 19 -2.09 -14.27 -24.68
C GLY A 19 -0.98 -15.32 -24.91
N TRP A 20 -0.28 -15.21 -26.04
CA TRP A 20 0.87 -16.04 -26.38
C TRP A 20 2.18 -15.28 -26.08
N LEU A 21 2.28 -14.67 -24.90
CA LEU A 21 3.44 -13.86 -24.49
C LEU A 21 3.74 -12.66 -25.41
N ASP A 22 2.73 -12.18 -26.12
CA ASP A 22 2.88 -11.14 -27.15
C ASP A 22 2.07 -9.88 -26.85
N THR A 23 1.36 -9.84 -25.72
CA THR A 23 0.73 -8.61 -25.21
C THR A 23 1.29 -8.28 -23.84
N PRO A 24 2.37 -7.48 -23.78
CA PRO A 24 2.82 -6.93 -22.53
C PRO A 24 1.74 -6.00 -21.97
N VAL A 25 1.55 -6.05 -20.65
CA VAL A 25 0.79 -5.01 -19.95
C VAL A 25 1.47 -3.65 -20.12
N PRO A 26 0.74 -2.55 -19.94
CA PRO A 26 1.32 -1.21 -20.03
C PRO A 26 2.47 -1.02 -19.05
N GLU A 27 3.46 -0.21 -19.45
CA GLU A 27 4.68 0.00 -18.67
C GLU A 27 4.40 0.46 -17.24
N LEU A 28 3.40 1.33 -17.05
CA LEU A 28 2.98 1.76 -15.71
C LEU A 28 2.53 0.59 -14.84
N VAL A 29 1.81 -0.38 -15.39
CA VAL A 29 1.36 -1.59 -14.67
C VAL A 29 2.57 -2.45 -14.34
N ALA A 30 3.47 -2.66 -15.30
CA ALA A 30 4.70 -3.40 -15.10
C ALA A 30 5.57 -2.77 -13.99
N LEU A 31 5.70 -1.44 -13.99
CA LEU A 31 6.46 -0.70 -13.00
C LEU A 31 5.86 -0.83 -11.60
N VAL A 32 4.54 -0.62 -11.45
CA VAL A 32 3.87 -0.69 -10.15
C VAL A 32 3.98 -2.10 -9.55
N TRP A 33 3.68 -3.14 -10.33
CA TRP A 33 3.79 -4.52 -9.86
C TRP A 33 5.24 -4.96 -9.64
N GLY A 34 6.16 -4.55 -10.51
CA GLY A 34 7.58 -4.82 -10.34
C GLY A 34 8.13 -4.22 -9.05
N ALA A 35 7.79 -2.96 -8.76
CA ALA A 35 8.15 -2.30 -7.51
C ALA A 35 7.59 -3.03 -6.28
N LEU A 36 6.35 -3.54 -6.37
CA LEU A 36 5.73 -4.30 -5.28
C LEU A 36 6.36 -5.67 -5.06
N MET A 37 6.70 -6.36 -6.14
CA MET A 37 7.43 -7.63 -6.03
C MET A 37 8.79 -7.41 -5.39
N ILE A 38 9.54 -6.40 -5.83
CA ILE A 38 10.84 -6.04 -5.24
C ILE A 38 10.68 -5.68 -3.76
N ALA A 39 9.69 -4.85 -3.42
CA ALA A 39 9.40 -4.50 -2.03
C ALA A 39 9.14 -5.76 -1.19
N GLY A 40 8.28 -6.68 -1.67
CA GLY A 40 8.00 -7.93 -0.96
C GLY A 40 9.21 -8.86 -0.82
N LEU A 41 10.12 -8.88 -1.79
CA LEU A 41 11.39 -9.63 -1.71
C LEU A 41 12.37 -9.04 -0.69
N VAL A 42 12.35 -7.72 -0.50
CA VAL A 42 13.28 -7.03 0.42
C VAL A 42 12.77 -7.02 1.87
N VAL A 43 11.45 -7.01 2.07
CA VAL A 43 10.81 -6.96 3.40
C VAL A 43 11.39 -7.93 4.46
N PRO A 44 11.66 -9.22 4.16
CA PRO A 44 12.23 -10.17 5.13
C PRO A 44 13.58 -9.74 5.72
N PHE A 45 14.37 -8.97 4.95
CA PHE A 45 15.66 -8.44 5.39
C PHE A 45 15.51 -7.23 6.31
N CYS A 46 14.40 -6.48 6.18
CA CYS A 46 14.12 -5.28 6.95
C CYS A 46 13.44 -5.58 8.29
N VAL A 47 12.77 -6.72 8.44
CA VAL A 47 11.92 -7.03 9.60
C VAL A 47 12.47 -8.21 10.42
N ARG A 48 12.83 -7.95 11.67
CA ARG A 48 13.33 -8.94 12.63
C ARG A 48 12.20 -9.55 13.47
N PRO A 49 12.38 -10.77 14.04
CA PRO A 49 13.51 -11.68 13.87
C PRO A 49 13.42 -12.55 12.59
N LEU A 50 14.58 -12.88 12.01
CA LEU A 50 14.67 -13.66 10.76
C LEU A 50 14.05 -15.06 10.85
N ARG A 51 13.93 -15.64 12.06
CA ARG A 51 13.29 -16.94 12.29
C ARG A 51 11.82 -16.99 11.86
N ASN A 52 11.13 -15.85 11.79
CA ASN A 52 9.75 -15.80 11.34
C ASN A 52 9.60 -16.00 9.81
N TRP A 53 10.71 -16.02 9.07
CA TRP A 53 10.75 -16.03 7.61
C TRP A 53 11.16 -17.38 7.02
N THR A 54 11.10 -18.47 7.79
CA THR A 54 11.43 -19.82 7.30
C THR A 54 10.62 -20.20 6.06
N GLY A 55 9.31 -19.93 6.07
CA GLY A 55 8.45 -20.16 4.91
C GLY A 55 8.85 -19.36 3.67
N TYR A 56 9.35 -18.13 3.86
CA TYR A 56 9.87 -17.30 2.78
C TYR A 56 11.15 -17.87 2.18
N TRP A 57 12.12 -18.28 3.01
CA TRP A 57 13.36 -18.86 2.50
C TRP A 57 13.13 -20.18 1.78
N VAL A 58 12.23 -21.02 2.27
CA VAL A 58 11.84 -22.26 1.60
C VAL A 58 11.15 -21.97 0.27
N ALA A 59 10.17 -21.05 0.25
CA ALA A 59 9.48 -20.68 -0.98
C ALA A 59 10.43 -20.07 -2.02
N LEU A 60 11.38 -19.23 -1.57
CA LEU A 60 12.39 -18.63 -2.43
C LEU A 60 13.32 -19.69 -3.01
N ALA A 61 13.79 -20.64 -2.19
CA ALA A 61 14.59 -21.76 -2.67
C ALA A 61 13.81 -22.60 -3.69
N MET A 62 12.53 -22.92 -3.42
CA MET A 62 11.69 -23.66 -4.35
C MET A 62 11.48 -22.94 -5.68
N LEU A 63 11.32 -21.61 -5.66
CA LEU A 63 11.17 -20.79 -6.88
C LEU A 63 12.33 -20.98 -7.86
N TYR A 64 13.56 -21.19 -7.37
CA TYR A 64 14.74 -21.43 -8.22
C TYR A 64 14.99 -22.91 -8.49
N LEU A 65 14.86 -23.76 -7.46
CA LEU A 65 15.22 -25.17 -7.57
C LEU A 65 14.21 -25.97 -8.39
N VAL A 66 12.90 -25.77 -8.18
CA VAL A 66 11.87 -26.56 -8.84
C VAL A 66 11.92 -26.41 -10.37
N PRO A 67 11.96 -25.19 -10.93
CA PRO A 67 12.10 -25.02 -12.38
C PRO A 67 13.38 -25.63 -12.93
N ALA A 68 14.52 -25.41 -12.27
CA ALA A 68 15.81 -25.91 -12.73
C ALA A 68 15.86 -27.45 -12.76
N LEU A 69 15.33 -28.11 -11.72
CA LEU A 69 15.30 -29.57 -11.63
C LEU A 69 14.34 -30.18 -12.66
N LEU A 70 13.12 -29.64 -12.77
CA LEU A 70 12.14 -30.11 -13.75
C LEU A 70 12.62 -29.91 -15.18
N GLN A 71 13.17 -28.74 -15.50
CA GLN A 71 13.70 -28.45 -16.84
C GLN A 71 14.86 -29.39 -17.20
N THR A 72 15.74 -29.70 -16.24
CA THR A 72 16.84 -30.65 -16.46
C THR A 72 16.32 -32.07 -16.71
N ALA A 73 15.30 -32.50 -15.96
CA ALA A 73 14.69 -33.83 -16.12
C ALA A 73 13.98 -34.00 -17.47
N LEU A 74 13.34 -32.94 -17.96
CA LEU A 74 12.51 -32.97 -19.18
C LEU A 74 13.29 -32.60 -20.46
N TRP A 75 14.49 -32.05 -20.32
CA TRP A 75 15.30 -31.53 -21.43
C TRP A 75 15.47 -32.53 -22.59
N ARG A 76 15.71 -33.82 -22.29
CA ARG A 76 15.98 -34.85 -23.31
C ARG A 76 14.78 -35.17 -24.19
N GLY A 77 13.55 -34.95 -23.72
CA GLY A 77 12.33 -35.29 -24.45
C GLY A 77 11.69 -34.11 -25.18
N MET A 78 11.72 -32.91 -24.57
CA MET A 78 10.94 -31.75 -25.04
C MET A 78 11.80 -30.52 -25.34
N GLY A 79 13.11 -30.58 -25.09
CA GLY A 79 13.98 -29.41 -25.20
C GLY A 79 13.65 -28.32 -24.18
N PHE A 80 13.93 -27.06 -24.53
CA PHE A 80 13.67 -25.91 -23.66
C PHE A 80 12.30 -25.28 -23.94
N ILE A 81 11.34 -25.54 -23.06
CA ILE A 81 9.96 -25.06 -23.19
C ILE A 81 9.50 -24.20 -22.01
N TRP A 82 10.38 -23.95 -21.04
CA TRP A 82 10.02 -23.27 -19.80
C TRP A 82 9.63 -21.81 -20.05
N GLN A 83 8.58 -21.35 -19.39
CA GLN A 83 8.09 -19.97 -19.46
C GLN A 83 7.87 -19.44 -18.05
N GLY A 84 8.02 -18.13 -17.86
CA GLY A 84 7.89 -17.49 -16.55
C GLY A 84 6.50 -17.72 -15.93
N ARG A 85 5.44 -17.76 -16.75
CA ARG A 85 4.08 -18.06 -16.26
C ARG A 85 3.94 -19.40 -15.54
N TYR A 86 4.82 -20.38 -15.80
CA TYR A 86 4.79 -21.68 -15.12
C TYR A 86 5.31 -21.62 -13.68
N THR A 87 6.03 -20.56 -13.29
CA THR A 87 6.51 -20.37 -11.91
C THR A 87 5.57 -19.50 -11.07
N LEU A 88 4.52 -18.91 -11.66
CA LEU A 88 3.55 -18.06 -10.96
C LEU A 88 2.99 -18.68 -9.67
N PRO A 89 2.63 -19.98 -9.61
CA PRO A 89 2.18 -20.58 -8.36
C PRO A 89 3.23 -20.49 -7.24
N LEU A 90 4.52 -20.68 -7.57
CA LEU A 90 5.62 -20.57 -6.61
C LEU A 90 5.82 -19.11 -6.18
N VAL A 91 5.68 -18.17 -7.12
CA VAL A 91 5.71 -16.73 -6.84
C VAL A 91 4.59 -16.33 -5.87
N VAL A 92 3.38 -16.84 -6.07
CA VAL A 92 2.24 -16.60 -5.16
C VAL A 92 2.52 -17.16 -3.77
N VAL A 93 3.01 -18.40 -3.67
CA VAL A 93 3.41 -18.99 -2.38
C VAL A 93 4.48 -18.15 -1.67
N LEU A 94 5.45 -17.62 -2.43
CA LEU A 94 6.47 -16.71 -1.90
C LEU A 94 5.84 -15.45 -1.28
N PHE A 95 4.95 -14.74 -1.96
CA PHE A 95 4.33 -13.52 -1.37
C PHE A 95 3.31 -13.82 -0.26
N ILE A 96 2.63 -14.97 -0.30
CA ILE A 96 1.82 -15.42 0.84
C ILE A 96 2.71 -15.62 2.07
N SER A 97 3.88 -16.22 1.90
CA SER A 97 4.83 -16.40 3.00
C SER A 97 5.35 -15.06 3.55
N VAL A 98 5.45 -14.02 2.71
CA VAL A 98 5.75 -12.65 3.15
C VAL A 98 4.65 -12.12 4.06
N GLY A 99 3.38 -12.24 3.65
CA GLY A 99 2.23 -11.87 4.47
C GLY A 99 2.21 -12.62 5.81
N LEU A 100 2.53 -13.93 5.81
CA LEU A 100 2.64 -14.72 7.02
C LEU A 100 3.77 -14.26 7.95
N GLY A 101 4.90 -13.79 7.41
CA GLY A 101 6.00 -13.20 8.18
C GLY A 101 5.60 -11.87 8.82
N LEU A 102 4.79 -11.06 8.13
CA LEU A 102 4.30 -9.76 8.58
C LEU A 102 3.09 -9.83 9.53
N ARG A 103 2.42 -10.98 9.65
CA ARG A 103 1.12 -11.10 10.37
C ARG A 103 1.10 -10.60 11.82
N LYS A 104 2.26 -10.58 12.49
CA LYS A 104 2.39 -10.12 13.88
C LYS A 104 2.59 -8.61 13.99
N LEU A 105 2.91 -7.93 12.90
CA LEU A 105 3.05 -6.48 12.88
C LEU A 105 1.67 -5.82 12.89
N ARG A 106 1.57 -4.71 13.62
CA ARG A 106 0.36 -3.89 13.58
C ARG A 106 0.32 -3.10 12.28
N PHE A 107 -0.84 -3.08 11.64
CA PHE A 107 -1.06 -2.25 10.47
C PHE A 107 -1.02 -0.77 10.88
N PRO A 108 -0.33 0.11 10.14
CA PRO A 108 -0.18 1.51 10.52
C PRO A 108 -1.51 2.28 10.39
N GLY A 109 -2.03 2.77 11.52
CA GLY A 109 -3.32 3.49 11.60
C GLY A 109 -3.23 5.02 11.58
N GLY A 110 -2.04 5.60 11.45
CA GLY A 110 -1.86 7.06 11.42
C GLY A 110 -2.50 7.72 10.20
N ALA A 111 -2.91 8.99 10.31
CA ALA A 111 -3.60 9.71 9.23
C ALA A 111 -2.82 9.72 7.90
N LEU A 112 -1.48 9.82 7.96
CA LEU A 112 -0.61 9.73 6.78
C LEU A 112 -0.64 8.33 6.15
N ALA A 113 -0.57 7.27 6.95
CA ALA A 113 -0.61 5.89 6.49
C ALA A 113 -1.95 5.56 5.80
N VAL A 114 -3.06 6.06 6.35
CA VAL A 114 -4.39 5.94 5.72
C VAL A 114 -4.40 6.67 4.37
N ARG A 115 -3.88 7.90 4.28
CA ARG A 115 -3.81 8.66 3.01
C ARG A 115 -3.00 7.93 1.95
N ILE A 116 -1.80 7.44 2.30
CA ILE A 116 -0.93 6.66 1.42
C ILE A 116 -1.65 5.39 0.97
N SER A 117 -2.30 4.68 1.90
CA SER A 117 -3.07 3.47 1.58
C SER A 117 -4.19 3.76 0.58
N ARG A 118 -4.91 4.88 0.68
CA ARG A 118 -5.95 5.22 -0.31
C ARG A 118 -5.38 5.37 -1.72
N VAL A 119 -4.29 6.13 -1.86
CA VAL A 119 -3.62 6.33 -3.15
C VAL A 119 -3.18 4.99 -3.72
N PHE A 120 -2.58 4.15 -2.86
CA PHE A 120 -2.11 2.84 -3.26
C PHE A 120 -3.24 1.92 -3.72
N PHE A 121 -4.36 1.85 -2.99
CA PHE A 121 -5.50 1.03 -3.38
C PHE A 121 -6.12 1.49 -4.72
N TRP A 122 -6.28 2.80 -4.93
CA TRP A 122 -6.77 3.32 -6.22
C TRP A 122 -5.80 3.08 -7.36
N LEU A 123 -4.48 3.18 -7.10
CA LEU A 123 -3.45 2.82 -8.07
C LEU A 123 -3.56 1.34 -8.47
N ILE A 124 -3.75 0.43 -7.52
CA ILE A 124 -3.93 -1.00 -7.80
C ILE A 124 -5.20 -1.26 -8.63
N VAL A 125 -6.34 -0.62 -8.28
CA VAL A 125 -7.58 -0.73 -9.06
C VAL A 125 -7.37 -0.23 -10.49
N ALA A 126 -6.68 0.90 -10.67
CA ALA A 126 -6.35 1.46 -11.98
C ALA A 126 -5.45 0.49 -12.77
N CYS A 127 -4.39 -0.05 -12.16
CA CYS A 127 -3.48 -0.99 -12.80
C CYS A 127 -4.20 -2.27 -13.26
N HIS A 128 -5.04 -2.87 -12.42
CA HIS A 128 -5.82 -4.04 -12.80
C HIS A 128 -6.78 -3.74 -13.96
N THR A 129 -7.50 -2.63 -13.88
CA THR A 129 -8.48 -2.24 -14.92
C THR A 129 -7.79 -1.95 -16.24
N LEU A 130 -6.66 -1.25 -16.21
CA LEU A 130 -5.84 -0.97 -17.38
C LEU A 130 -5.31 -2.26 -18.01
N ALA A 131 -4.77 -3.17 -17.20
CA ALA A 131 -4.31 -4.47 -17.68
C ALA A 131 -5.44 -5.26 -18.36
N PHE A 132 -6.62 -5.31 -17.73
CA PHE A 132 -7.80 -5.96 -18.29
C PHE A 132 -8.22 -5.33 -19.63
N ALA A 133 -8.30 -4.00 -19.70
CA ALA A 133 -8.67 -3.29 -20.92
C ALA A 133 -7.67 -3.54 -22.07
N TYR A 134 -6.37 -3.58 -21.78
CA TYR A 134 -5.34 -3.89 -22.77
C TYR A 134 -5.46 -5.31 -23.33
N VAL A 135 -5.73 -6.28 -22.46
CA VAL A 135 -5.95 -7.67 -22.86
C VAL A 135 -7.24 -7.81 -23.66
N LEU A 136 -8.31 -7.15 -23.23
CA LEU A 136 -9.58 -7.20 -23.94
C LEU A 136 -9.49 -6.55 -25.32
N ARG A 137 -8.77 -5.42 -25.42
CA ARG A 137 -8.47 -4.77 -26.69
C ARG A 137 -7.77 -5.73 -27.65
N ARG A 138 -6.75 -6.46 -27.18
CA ARG A 138 -6.07 -7.50 -27.98
C ARG A 138 -7.07 -8.51 -28.55
N TYR A 139 -8.03 -8.98 -27.77
CA TYR A 139 -9.03 -9.94 -28.26
C TYR A 139 -10.04 -9.33 -29.24
N VAL A 140 -10.36 -8.05 -29.08
CA VAL A 140 -11.38 -7.36 -29.90
C VAL A 140 -10.83 -6.85 -31.23
N VAL A 141 -9.61 -6.31 -31.25
CA VAL A 141 -8.98 -5.72 -32.45
C VAL A 141 -7.71 -6.43 -32.93
N GLY A 142 -7.17 -7.40 -32.19
CA GLY A 142 -5.97 -8.13 -32.56
C GLY A 142 -4.66 -7.41 -32.20
N ILE A 143 -3.57 -7.81 -32.89
CA ILE A 143 -2.18 -7.36 -32.66
C ILE A 143 -1.55 -6.59 -33.84
N SER A 144 -2.29 -6.34 -34.92
CA SER A 144 -1.78 -5.62 -36.09
C SER A 144 -1.48 -4.15 -35.80
N GLU A 145 -0.69 -3.48 -36.64
CA GLU A 145 -0.41 -2.02 -36.58
C GLU A 145 -1.68 -1.14 -36.56
N ILE A 146 -2.79 -1.65 -37.10
CA ILE A 146 -4.10 -0.97 -37.15
C ILE A 146 -4.88 -1.18 -35.83
N ALA A 147 -4.48 -2.13 -35.00
CA ALA A 147 -5.10 -2.45 -33.73
C ALA A 147 -4.64 -1.44 -32.65
N ASN A 148 -5.36 -0.33 -32.56
CA ASN A 148 -5.13 0.77 -31.64
C ASN A 148 -6.39 1.03 -30.79
N TRP A 149 -6.32 1.98 -29.86
CA TRP A 149 -7.50 2.36 -29.06
C TRP A 149 -8.62 2.92 -29.94
N GLN A 150 -8.30 3.65 -31.01
CA GLN A 150 -9.32 4.18 -31.91
C GLN A 150 -10.14 3.09 -32.59
N THR A 151 -9.48 2.02 -33.06
CA THR A 151 -10.16 0.93 -33.76
C THR A 151 -11.06 0.10 -32.83
N LEU A 152 -10.78 0.10 -31.52
CA LEU A 152 -11.67 -0.47 -30.52
C LEU A 152 -13.06 0.20 -30.50
N PHE A 153 -13.12 1.50 -30.78
CA PHE A 153 -14.36 2.27 -30.82
C PHE A 153 -14.98 2.32 -32.21
N SER A 154 -14.18 2.47 -33.27
CA SER A 154 -14.69 2.69 -34.62
C SER A 154 -15.06 1.42 -35.38
N SER A 155 -14.31 0.34 -35.17
CA SER A 155 -14.38 -0.85 -36.04
C SER A 155 -13.85 -2.11 -35.32
N PRO A 156 -14.53 -2.59 -34.27
CA PRO A 156 -14.14 -3.82 -33.58
C PRO A 156 -14.32 -5.04 -34.49
N HIS A 157 -13.30 -5.89 -34.62
CA HIS A 157 -13.35 -7.10 -35.45
C HIS A 157 -14.22 -8.19 -34.82
N TRP A 158 -14.19 -8.29 -33.48
CA TRP A 158 -15.02 -9.22 -32.72
C TRP A 158 -15.43 -8.57 -31.40
N GLN A 159 -16.65 -8.82 -30.91
CA GLN A 159 -17.06 -8.35 -29.59
C GLN A 159 -17.43 -9.52 -28.67
N PRO A 160 -17.01 -9.46 -27.39
CA PRO A 160 -17.48 -10.42 -26.40
C PRO A 160 -18.98 -10.24 -26.15
N PRO A 161 -19.67 -11.26 -25.61
CA PRO A 161 -21.01 -11.09 -25.08
C PRO A 161 -21.05 -9.87 -24.13
N MET A 162 -22.09 -9.03 -24.25
CA MET A 162 -22.24 -7.74 -23.54
C MET A 162 -21.32 -6.60 -24.02
N GLY A 163 -20.40 -6.84 -24.96
CA GLY A 163 -19.47 -5.83 -25.47
C GLY A 163 -18.32 -5.53 -24.50
N TRP A 164 -17.28 -4.89 -25.02
CA TRP A 164 -16.04 -4.71 -24.26
C TRP A 164 -16.17 -3.66 -23.14
N LEU A 165 -16.98 -2.62 -23.36
CA LEU A 165 -17.14 -1.52 -22.42
C LEU A 165 -17.87 -1.96 -21.14
N PRO A 166 -19.05 -2.63 -21.20
CA PRO A 166 -19.71 -3.13 -19.99
C PRO A 166 -18.87 -4.11 -19.21
N LEU A 167 -18.10 -4.99 -19.87
CA LEU A 167 -17.18 -5.90 -19.19
C LEU A 167 -16.04 -5.17 -18.48
N THR A 168 -15.49 -4.13 -19.10
CA THR A 168 -14.44 -3.31 -18.48
C THR A 168 -14.98 -2.57 -17.25
N VAL A 169 -16.20 -2.02 -17.34
CA VAL A 169 -16.86 -1.37 -16.20
C VAL A 169 -17.18 -2.39 -15.10
N ALA A 170 -17.68 -3.57 -15.43
CA ALA A 170 -17.95 -4.62 -14.45
C ALA A 170 -16.67 -5.06 -13.73
N TYR A 171 -15.56 -5.23 -14.46
CA TYR A 171 -14.27 -5.56 -13.88
C TYR A 171 -13.73 -4.43 -12.97
N LEU A 172 -13.87 -3.17 -13.39
CA LEU A 172 -13.55 -2.01 -12.54
C LEU A 172 -14.37 -2.03 -11.25
N LEU A 173 -15.67 -2.29 -11.32
CA LEU A 173 -16.54 -2.34 -10.14
C LEU A 173 -16.14 -3.48 -9.19
N VAL A 174 -15.90 -4.68 -9.71
CA VAL A 174 -15.48 -5.83 -8.89
C VAL A 174 -14.15 -5.56 -8.20
N THR A 175 -13.17 -5.03 -8.92
CA THR A 175 -11.86 -4.69 -8.35
C THR A 175 -11.95 -3.53 -7.35
N ALA A 176 -12.77 -2.50 -7.61
CA ALA A 176 -13.03 -1.40 -6.69
C ALA A 176 -13.75 -1.87 -5.41
N VAL A 177 -14.71 -2.79 -5.51
CA VAL A 177 -15.38 -3.39 -4.35
C VAL A 177 -14.40 -4.23 -3.55
N GLY A 178 -13.59 -5.07 -4.20
CA GLY A 178 -12.54 -5.84 -3.52
C GLY A 178 -11.54 -4.93 -2.78
N ALA A 179 -11.09 -3.87 -3.43
CA ALA A 179 -10.25 -2.83 -2.83
C ALA A 179 -10.92 -2.15 -1.64
N LEU A 180 -12.20 -1.80 -1.74
CA LEU A 180 -12.97 -1.19 -0.65
C LEU A 180 -13.11 -2.13 0.55
N LEU A 181 -13.45 -3.41 0.32
CA LEU A 181 -13.60 -4.40 1.38
C LEU A 181 -12.27 -4.62 2.11
N LEU A 182 -11.19 -4.80 1.36
CA LEU A 182 -9.85 -4.97 1.94
C LEU A 182 -9.37 -3.71 2.65
N PHE A 183 -9.62 -2.51 2.11
CA PHE A 183 -9.26 -1.26 2.76
C PHE A 183 -10.01 -1.09 4.09
N ARG A 184 -11.30 -1.40 4.14
CA ARG A 184 -12.12 -1.34 5.37
C ARG A 184 -11.64 -2.32 6.43
N TYR A 185 -11.21 -3.50 6.01
CA TYR A 185 -10.61 -4.49 6.90
C TYR A 185 -9.30 -3.98 7.52
N LEU A 186 -8.44 -3.32 6.72
CA LEU A 186 -7.14 -2.80 7.19
C LEU A 186 -7.25 -1.48 7.96
N HIS A 187 -8.21 -0.62 7.62
CA HIS A 187 -8.43 0.69 8.21
C HIS A 187 -9.87 0.87 8.72
N PRO A 188 -10.27 0.19 9.81
CA PRO A 188 -11.60 0.32 10.38
C PRO A 188 -11.95 1.79 10.68
N GLY A 189 -13.17 2.21 10.33
CA GLY A 189 -13.67 3.57 10.58
C GLY A 189 -13.19 4.65 9.61
N SER A 190 -12.26 4.35 8.70
CA SER A 190 -11.80 5.28 7.66
C SER A 190 -12.44 4.97 6.30
N PRO A 191 -13.03 5.96 5.59
CA PRO A 191 -13.53 5.73 4.25
C PRO A 191 -12.41 5.73 3.21
N LEU A 192 -12.52 4.85 2.20
CA LEU A 192 -11.65 4.84 1.02
C LEU A 192 -11.97 5.99 0.07
N VAL A 193 -13.26 6.22 -0.20
CA VAL A 193 -13.77 7.38 -0.94
C VAL A 193 -14.05 8.49 0.07
N ARG A 194 -13.30 9.59 0.00
CA ARG A 194 -13.61 10.77 0.81
C ARG A 194 -14.82 11.46 0.18
N GLY A 195 -16.01 11.28 0.77
CA GLY A 195 -17.18 12.04 0.36
C GLY A 195 -16.91 13.53 0.59
N SER A 196 -16.99 14.33 -0.47
CA SER A 196 -16.88 15.80 -0.38
C SER A 196 -18.22 16.48 -0.10
N LEU A 197 -19.27 15.73 0.24
CA LEU A 197 -20.59 16.28 0.48
C LEU A 197 -20.79 16.59 1.96
N GLY A 198 -20.44 17.83 2.32
CA GLY A 198 -21.04 18.60 3.41
C GLY A 198 -20.77 18.16 4.85
N ARG A 199 -19.74 18.74 5.48
CA ARG A 199 -19.78 19.12 6.90
C ARG A 199 -18.75 20.20 7.27
N ASP A 200 -18.74 21.30 6.53
CA ASP A 200 -18.30 22.60 7.08
C ASP A 200 -19.54 23.31 7.60
N GLY A 201 -20.07 22.79 8.70
CA GLY A 201 -21.25 23.30 9.39
C GLY A 201 -21.03 23.13 10.89
N GLY A 202 -20.36 24.10 11.49
CA GLY A 202 -20.01 24.06 12.91
C GLY A 202 -18.98 25.10 13.33
N SER A 203 -19.04 26.33 12.79
CA SER A 203 -18.46 27.48 13.46
C SER A 203 -19.14 27.57 14.83
N ARG A 204 -18.48 27.11 15.89
CA ARG A 204 -18.86 27.47 17.26
C ARG A 204 -18.69 28.99 17.37
N PRO A 205 -19.73 29.80 17.64
CA PRO A 205 -19.48 31.15 18.11
C PRO A 205 -18.77 31.03 19.45
N SER A 206 -17.59 31.64 19.54
CA SER A 206 -16.83 31.80 20.77
C SER A 206 -17.69 32.54 21.80
N SER A 207 -18.22 31.81 22.78
CA SER A 207 -18.79 32.37 24.01
C SER A 207 -17.67 32.95 24.89
N GLY A 208 -17.01 34.00 24.40
CA GLY A 208 -15.86 34.62 25.06
C GLY A 208 -15.89 36.15 25.04
N ILE A 209 -16.98 36.78 24.58
CA ILE A 209 -17.07 38.26 24.49
C ILE A 209 -17.94 38.87 25.61
N VAL A 210 -18.65 38.06 26.42
CA VAL A 210 -19.52 38.60 27.48
C VAL A 210 -18.83 38.67 28.85
N ALA A 211 -17.69 38.00 29.06
CA ALA A 211 -17.03 37.95 30.37
C ALA A 211 -16.13 39.17 30.69
N ASP A 212 -15.75 39.97 29.70
CA ASP A 212 -14.82 41.09 29.89
C ASP A 212 -15.50 42.46 30.04
N ALA A 213 -16.81 42.56 29.80
CA ALA A 213 -17.56 43.80 29.97
C ALA A 213 -17.92 44.10 31.44
N GLU A 214 -18.11 43.06 32.27
CA GLU A 214 -18.52 43.22 33.67
C GLU A 214 -17.35 43.57 34.60
N LYS A 215 -16.10 43.39 34.15
CA LYS A 215 -14.90 43.64 34.97
C LYS A 215 -14.34 45.06 34.86
N ILE A 216 -14.74 45.83 33.85
CA ILE A 216 -14.22 47.18 33.60
C ILE A 216 -15.02 48.25 34.37
N GLU A 217 -16.28 47.99 34.74
CA GLU A 217 -17.12 48.98 35.44
C GLU A 217 -16.82 49.11 36.94
N ASN A 218 -16.17 48.11 37.56
CA ASN A 218 -15.92 48.07 39.01
C ASN A 218 -14.54 48.59 39.45
N SER A 219 -13.70 49.13 38.56
CA SER A 219 -12.33 49.57 38.91
C SER A 219 -12.09 51.08 38.94
N THR A 220 -13.11 51.93 38.80
CA THR A 220 -12.93 53.39 38.64
C THR A 220 -13.31 54.19 39.90
N GLY A 221 -12.82 53.80 41.07
CA GLY A 221 -13.14 54.54 42.28
C GLY A 221 -12.32 54.20 43.51
N GLN A 222 -11.00 54.47 43.52
CA GLN A 222 -10.30 54.79 44.76
C GLN A 222 -8.96 55.51 44.47
N ALA A 223 -8.81 56.73 45.01
CA ALA A 223 -7.64 57.60 44.90
C ALA A 223 -6.44 57.15 45.79
N PRO A 224 -5.20 57.66 45.59
CA PRO A 224 -3.99 57.03 46.11
C PRO A 224 -3.32 57.70 47.34
N ALA A 225 -2.53 56.85 48.05
CA ALA A 225 -1.33 57.09 48.90
C ALA A 225 -1.52 57.64 50.35
N PRO A 226 -0.59 57.42 51.33
CA PRO A 226 0.83 57.03 51.17
C PRO A 226 1.47 56.01 52.16
N ALA A 227 2.63 55.50 51.72
CA ALA A 227 3.90 55.14 52.39
C ALA A 227 3.97 54.65 53.86
N GLY A 228 4.67 53.52 54.07
CA GLY A 228 5.42 53.27 55.31
C GLY A 228 5.81 51.81 55.63
N ALA A 229 7.12 51.58 55.82
CA ALA A 229 7.76 50.61 56.75
C ALA A 229 7.98 49.12 56.37
N ARG A 230 9.20 48.85 55.86
CA ARG A 230 10.33 48.02 56.39
C ARG A 230 10.14 46.57 56.94
N SER A 231 11.21 45.79 56.64
CA SER A 231 11.88 44.69 57.41
C SER A 231 11.29 43.27 57.32
N ALA A 232 12.04 42.17 57.34
CA ALA A 232 13.48 41.83 57.23
C ALA A 232 13.64 40.29 57.32
N ALA A 233 14.80 39.78 56.84
CA ALA A 233 15.47 38.50 57.18
C ALA A 233 14.76 37.16 56.86
N GLY A 234 15.38 36.09 56.37
CA GLY A 234 16.77 35.66 56.18
C GLY A 234 16.77 34.11 56.17
N PRO A 235 17.61 33.39 55.39
CA PRO A 235 17.52 31.94 55.21
C PRO A 235 18.56 31.18 56.06
N ASP A 236 18.21 29.98 56.55
CA ASP A 236 19.15 29.09 57.24
C ASP A 236 19.37 27.75 56.52
N MET A 237 20.65 27.48 56.30
CA MET A 237 21.28 26.20 55.92
C MET A 237 21.36 25.27 57.14
N ASN A 238 21.25 23.95 56.96
CA ASN A 238 22.24 23.06 57.59
C ASN A 238 22.37 21.64 56.98
N ALA A 239 23.61 21.41 56.58
CA ALA A 239 24.42 20.20 56.39
C ALA A 239 24.05 18.86 57.07
N SER A 240 24.13 17.80 56.26
CA SER A 240 24.85 16.50 56.42
C SER A 240 25.29 15.98 57.81
N ARG A 241 24.96 14.70 58.12
CA ARG A 241 25.95 13.66 58.53
C ARG A 241 25.39 12.23 58.75
N SER A 242 26.26 11.28 58.37
CA SER A 242 26.57 9.95 58.94
C SER A 242 25.61 8.74 58.82
N LEU A 243 26.03 7.82 57.94
CA LEU A 243 26.30 6.38 58.17
C LEU A 243 26.31 5.90 59.64
N ARG A 244 25.54 4.85 59.99
CA ARG A 244 25.97 3.50 60.46
C ARG A 244 24.79 2.67 61.03
N GLN A 245 24.97 1.33 61.02
CA GLN A 245 24.16 0.22 61.59
C GLN A 245 23.06 -0.31 60.65
N GLY A 246 22.88 -1.61 60.41
CA GLY A 246 23.48 -2.82 60.98
C GLY A 246 22.41 -3.94 60.98
N ASN A 247 22.51 -4.88 60.04
CA ASN A 247 22.18 -6.32 60.14
C ASN A 247 22.29 -6.97 58.75
#